data_AF-A0A3B9IS49-F1
#
_entry.id   AF-A0A3B9IS49-F1
#
_cell.length_a   1.000
_cell.length_b   1.000
_cell.length_c   1.000
_cell.angle_alpha   90.00
_cell.angle_beta   90.00
_cell.angle_gamma   90.00
#
_symmetry.space_group_name_H-M   'P 1'
#
loop_
_entity.id
_entity.type
_entity.pdbx_description
1 polymer ?
#
loop_
_entity_poly.entity_id
_entity_poly.type
_entity_poly.pdbx_seq_one_letter_code
_entity_poly.pdbx_strand_id
1 'polypeptide(L)'
;MTMIGQGNKAGNGGQAEPIDFGSAAFRTDPWPAYASARRDRPVWWSDRLGQLCVVRHADVMRVLTDPVFTVEYPFKRTRQAFGETLLDIDGARHLAQRRAAQHLLGFEGVAAAVAGLAPGIIGATISGLPAGRPVDAVAALAE
;
A
#
# COMPACT_ATOMS: atom_id res chain seq x y z
N MET A 1 29.04 -18.35 3.69
CA MET A 1 28.22 -18.70 2.51
C MET A 1 27.23 -19.76 2.96
N THR A 2 26.19 -19.36 3.68
CA THR A 2 25.26 -20.30 4.33
C THR A 2 24.00 -20.36 3.49
N MET A 3 23.86 -21.49 2.78
CA MET A 3 22.70 -21.85 1.98
C MET A 3 21.46 -21.90 2.89
N ILE A 4 20.55 -20.95 2.73
CA ILE A 4 19.23 -21.00 3.36
C ILE A 4 18.50 -22.14 2.66
N GLY A 5 18.18 -23.17 3.44
CA GLY A 5 17.62 -24.42 2.94
C GLY A 5 16.41 -24.18 2.06
N GLN A 6 16.36 -24.89 0.93
CA GLN A 6 15.12 -25.12 0.22
C GLN A 6 14.19 -25.91 1.15
N GLY A 7 13.35 -25.18 1.86
CA GLY A 7 12.23 -25.74 2.58
C GLY A 7 11.36 -26.49 1.58
N ASN A 8 11.28 -27.80 1.80
CA ASN A 8 10.36 -28.73 1.17
C ASN A 8 9.03 -28.03 0.82
N LYS A 9 8.75 -27.82 -0.47
CA LYS A 9 7.39 -27.52 -0.96
C LYS A 9 6.55 -28.75 -0.69
N ALA A 10 6.10 -28.91 0.55
CA ALA A 10 4.91 -29.69 0.84
C ALA A 10 3.80 -29.00 0.06
N GLY A 11 3.54 -29.52 -1.15
CA GLY A 11 2.45 -29.07 -2.00
C GLY A 11 1.19 -29.11 -1.17
N ASN A 12 0.68 -27.92 -0.82
CA ASN A 12 -0.58 -27.81 -0.15
C ASN A 12 -1.61 -28.21 -1.19
N GLY A 13 -2.09 -29.45 -1.13
CA GLY A 13 -2.89 -30.07 -2.19
C GLY A 13 -4.04 -29.16 -2.62
N GLY A 14 -3.95 -28.62 -3.83
CA GLY A 14 -5.04 -28.14 -4.69
C GLY A 14 -6.12 -27.23 -4.10
N GLN A 15 -5.98 -26.67 -2.90
CA GLN A 15 -7.03 -25.81 -2.35
C GLN A 15 -7.00 -24.46 -3.03
N ALA A 16 -8.16 -24.04 -3.54
CA ALA A 16 -8.33 -22.73 -4.14
C ALA A 16 -7.83 -21.62 -3.19
N GLU A 17 -7.16 -20.61 -3.74
CA GLU A 17 -6.77 -19.41 -2.98
C GLU A 17 -8.01 -18.73 -2.39
N PRO A 18 -7.97 -18.16 -1.17
CA PRO A 18 -9.15 -17.55 -0.55
C PRO A 18 -9.60 -16.29 -1.29
N ILE A 19 -8.67 -15.65 -2.01
CA ILE A 19 -8.88 -14.42 -2.75
C ILE A 19 -8.21 -14.56 -4.12
N ASP A 20 -8.99 -14.39 -5.19
CA ASP A 20 -8.46 -14.14 -6.53
C ASP A 20 -8.32 -12.63 -6.76
N PHE A 21 -7.12 -12.11 -6.50
CA PHE A 21 -6.78 -10.69 -6.67
C PHE A 21 -6.90 -10.19 -8.12
N GLY A 22 -6.92 -11.09 -9.11
CA GLY A 22 -7.05 -10.73 -10.52
C GLY A 22 -8.49 -10.70 -11.03
N SER A 23 -9.45 -11.20 -10.25
CA SER A 23 -10.84 -11.31 -10.69
C SER A 23 -11.50 -9.95 -10.90
N ALA A 24 -12.44 -9.86 -11.84
CA ALA A 24 -13.24 -8.65 -12.03
C ALA A 24 -14.06 -8.34 -10.76
N ALA A 25 -14.65 -9.36 -10.13
CA ALA A 25 -15.39 -9.22 -8.89
C ALA A 25 -14.53 -8.57 -7.79
N PHE A 26 -13.30 -9.03 -7.58
CA PHE A 26 -12.40 -8.46 -6.58
C PHE A 26 -12.01 -7.01 -6.90
N ARG A 27 -11.77 -6.68 -8.18
CA ARG A 27 -11.42 -5.31 -8.59
C ARG A 27 -12.57 -4.32 -8.42
N THR A 28 -13.81 -4.78 -8.48
CA THR A 28 -15.01 -3.95 -8.31
C THR A 28 -15.45 -3.88 -6.84
N ASP A 29 -15.48 -5.02 -6.15
CA ASP A 29 -15.84 -5.11 -4.74
C ASP A 29 -14.98 -6.18 -4.04
N PRO A 30 -13.84 -5.79 -3.43
CA PRO A 30 -12.94 -6.73 -2.78
C PRO A 30 -13.43 -7.17 -1.40
N TRP A 31 -14.41 -6.47 -0.81
CA TRP A 31 -14.78 -6.63 0.60
C TRP A 31 -15.36 -8.01 0.95
N PRO A 32 -16.22 -8.63 0.11
CA PRO A 32 -16.73 -9.98 0.35
C PRO A 32 -15.60 -11.02 0.42
N ALA A 33 -14.61 -10.94 -0.48
CA ALA A 33 -13.48 -11.86 -0.50
C ALA A 33 -12.63 -11.73 0.77
N TYR A 34 -12.32 -10.50 1.17
CA TYR A 34 -11.61 -10.25 2.42
C TYR A 34 -12.38 -10.72 3.66
N ALA A 35 -13.70 -10.52 3.68
CA ALA A 35 -14.55 -10.98 4.78
C ALA A 35 -14.49 -12.51 4.91
N SER A 36 -14.56 -13.23 3.79
CA SER A 36 -14.44 -14.68 3.75
C SER A 36 -13.06 -15.15 4.24
N ALA A 37 -11.99 -14.61 3.66
CA ALA A 37 -10.63 -14.95 4.05
C ALA A 37 -10.36 -14.69 5.54
N ARG A 38 -10.83 -13.58 6.11
CA ARG A 38 -10.64 -13.29 7.54
C ARG A 38 -11.31 -14.31 8.47
N ARG A 39 -12.47 -14.84 8.10
CA ARG A 39 -13.16 -15.86 8.90
C ARG A 39 -12.45 -17.21 8.78
N ASP A 40 -12.21 -17.63 7.54
CA ASP A 40 -11.97 -19.03 7.25
C ASP A 40 -10.47 -19.35 7.06
N ARG A 41 -9.69 -18.43 6.47
CA ARG A 41 -8.25 -18.62 6.23
C ARG A 41 -7.49 -17.27 6.19
N PRO A 42 -7.25 -16.64 7.35
CA PRO A 42 -6.77 -15.25 7.45
C PRO A 42 -5.28 -15.07 7.12
N VAL A 43 -4.53 -16.16 7.12
CA VAL A 43 -3.11 -16.23 6.76
C VAL A 43 -2.93 -17.43 5.85
N TRP A 44 -2.36 -17.23 4.67
CA TRP A 44 -2.08 -18.31 3.72
C TRP A 44 -0.89 -17.99 2.84
N TRP A 45 -0.21 -19.02 2.36
CA TRP A 45 0.75 -18.88 1.27
C TRP A 45 0.00 -18.83 -0.06
N SER A 46 0.24 -17.79 -0.87
CA SER A 46 -0.22 -17.72 -2.26
C SER A 46 0.90 -18.16 -3.19
N ASP A 47 0.69 -19.29 -3.88
CA ASP A 47 1.62 -19.76 -4.90
C ASP A 47 1.66 -18.81 -6.11
N ARG A 48 0.54 -18.14 -6.41
CA ARG A 48 0.46 -17.16 -7.49
C ARG A 48 1.30 -15.92 -7.23
N LEU A 49 1.28 -15.41 -5.99
CA LEU A 49 2.05 -14.24 -5.60
C LEU A 49 3.47 -14.60 -5.13
N GLY A 50 3.70 -15.86 -4.77
CA GLY A 50 4.94 -16.30 -4.12
C GLY A 50 5.14 -15.63 -2.75
N GLN A 51 4.05 -15.36 -2.03
CA GLN A 51 4.05 -14.55 -0.81
C GLN A 51 3.08 -15.09 0.24
N LEU A 52 3.38 -14.78 1.50
CA LEU A 52 2.45 -14.98 2.60
C LEU A 52 1.43 -13.83 2.63
N CYS A 53 0.15 -14.15 2.45
CA CYS A 53 -0.94 -13.20 2.55
C CYS A 53 -1.49 -13.17 3.98
N VAL A 54 -1.73 -11.96 4.50
CA VAL A 54 -2.22 -11.71 5.86
C VAL A 54 -3.32 -10.67 5.79
N VAL A 55 -4.53 -10.98 6.29
CA VAL A 55 -5.71 -10.10 6.09
C VAL A 55 -6.47 -9.70 7.37
N ARG A 56 -6.08 -10.21 8.54
CA ARG A 56 -6.62 -9.75 9.83
C ARG A 56 -5.82 -8.56 10.33
N HIS A 57 -6.51 -7.53 10.80
CA HIS A 57 -5.87 -6.30 11.27
C HIS A 57 -4.77 -6.54 12.31
N ALA A 58 -5.03 -7.38 13.33
CA ALA A 58 -4.04 -7.66 14.37
C ALA A 58 -2.76 -8.32 13.80
N ASP A 59 -2.91 -9.26 12.86
CA ASP A 59 -1.78 -9.94 12.23
C ASP A 59 -1.03 -9.00 11.28
N VAL A 60 -1.74 -8.16 10.51
CA VAL A 60 -1.14 -7.13 9.66
C VAL A 60 -0.34 -6.14 10.51
N MET A 61 -0.91 -5.63 11.61
CA MET A 61 -0.20 -4.72 12.50
C MET A 61 1.04 -5.38 13.09
N ARG A 62 0.94 -6.65 13.51
CA ARG A 62 2.10 -7.41 13.96
C ARG A 62 3.20 -7.45 12.89
N VAL A 63 2.86 -7.80 11.66
CA VAL A 63 3.84 -7.84 10.55
C VAL A 63 4.46 -6.48 10.28
N LEU A 64 3.67 -5.40 10.34
CA LEU A 64 4.15 -4.05 10.05
C LEU A 64 5.02 -3.43 11.16
N THR A 65 4.95 -3.95 12.39
CA THR A 65 5.66 -3.37 13.55
C THR A 65 6.74 -4.27 14.14
N ASP A 66 6.68 -5.57 13.91
CA ASP A 66 7.65 -6.53 14.43
C ASP A 66 8.95 -6.45 13.60
N PRO A 67 10.11 -6.16 14.22
CA PRO A 67 11.38 -5.93 13.52
C PRO A 67 11.92 -7.17 12.79
N VAL A 68 11.33 -8.36 12.99
CA VAL A 68 11.67 -9.55 12.21
C VAL A 68 11.26 -9.42 10.74
N PHE A 69 10.27 -8.57 10.42
CA PHE A 69 9.86 -8.26 9.06
C PHE A 69 10.53 -6.97 8.61
N THR A 70 11.23 -7.02 7.48
CA THR A 70 11.98 -5.89 6.91
C THR A 70 11.32 -5.37 5.64
N VAL A 71 11.61 -4.12 5.27
CA VAL A 71 11.08 -3.54 4.01
C VAL A 71 11.87 -3.95 2.76
N GLU A 72 12.96 -4.70 2.93
CA GLU A 72 13.77 -5.22 1.82
C GLU A 72 12.94 -6.13 0.91
N TYR A 73 12.71 -5.67 -0.31
CA TYR A 73 12.05 -6.43 -1.36
C TYR A 73 12.62 -6.05 -2.73
N PRO A 74 13.54 -6.85 -3.29
CA PRO A 74 14.32 -6.47 -4.48
C PRO A 74 13.47 -6.32 -5.76
N PHE A 75 12.27 -6.91 -5.78
CA PHE A 75 11.36 -6.87 -6.94
C PHE A 75 10.31 -5.76 -6.85
N LYS A 76 10.44 -4.82 -5.91
CA LYS A 76 9.51 -3.70 -5.77
C LYS A 76 9.59 -2.79 -7.01
N ARG A 77 8.47 -2.66 -7.73
CA ARG A 77 8.38 -1.85 -8.96
C ARG A 77 8.76 -0.38 -8.72
N THR A 78 8.43 0.16 -7.55
CA THR A 78 8.80 1.53 -7.18
C THR A 78 10.32 1.71 -7.11
N ARG A 79 11.06 0.71 -6.60
CA ARG A 79 12.52 0.75 -6.55
C ARG A 79 13.15 0.73 -7.95
N GLN A 80 12.53 0.03 -8.90
CA GLN A 80 12.96 0.03 -10.30
C GLN A 80 12.74 1.39 -10.97
N ALA A 81 11.67 2.09 -10.60
CA ALA A 81 11.30 3.39 -11.20
C ALA A 81 12.07 4.57 -10.57
N PHE A 82 12.24 4.57 -9.25
CA PHE A 82 12.72 5.74 -8.50
C PHE A 82 14.07 5.51 -7.80
N GLY A 83 14.64 4.31 -7.91
CA GLY A 83 15.77 3.90 -7.07
C GLY A 83 15.33 3.60 -5.63
N GLU A 84 16.29 3.56 -4.71
CA GLU A 84 16.00 3.36 -3.30
C GLU A 84 15.34 4.60 -2.68
N THR A 85 14.20 4.40 -2.03
CA THR A 85 13.43 5.47 -1.38
C THR A 85 13.35 5.28 0.13
N LEU A 86 12.77 6.24 0.85
CA LEU A 86 12.49 6.11 2.29
C LEU A 86 11.65 4.86 2.62
N LEU A 87 10.85 4.36 1.67
CA LEU A 87 10.01 3.15 1.84
C LEU A 87 10.79 1.84 1.71
N ASP A 88 12.09 1.89 1.42
CA ASP A 88 12.96 0.74 1.16
C ASP A 88 14.12 0.65 2.17
N ILE A 89 14.03 1.41 3.27
CA ILE A 89 15.08 1.56 4.27
C ILE A 89 14.53 1.26 5.66
N ASP A 90 15.29 0.52 6.46
CA ASP A 90 14.98 0.23 7.87
C ASP A 90 15.97 0.90 8.85
N GLY A 91 15.61 0.87 10.13
CA GLY A 91 16.51 1.20 11.25
C GLY A 91 16.93 2.67 11.34
N ALA A 92 18.16 2.90 11.83
CA ALA A 92 18.67 4.25 12.10
C ALA A 92 18.71 5.14 10.85
N ARG A 93 18.97 4.55 9.67
CA ARG A 93 19.00 5.26 8.39
C ARG A 93 17.63 5.77 8.00
N HIS A 94 16.59 4.93 8.17
CA HIS A 94 15.20 5.33 7.97
C HIS A 94 14.81 6.48 8.91
N LEU A 95 15.15 6.37 10.20
CA LEU A 95 14.85 7.42 11.18
C LEU A 95 15.53 8.75 10.84
N ALA A 96 16.79 8.73 10.42
CA ALA A 96 17.52 9.93 10.03
C ALA A 96 16.88 10.63 8.82
N GLN A 97 16.56 9.88 7.77
CA GLN A 97 15.93 10.44 6.57
C GLN A 97 14.49 10.90 6.82
N ARG A 98 13.71 10.15 7.60
CA ARG A 98 12.37 10.57 8.02
C ARG A 98 12.42 11.90 8.77
N ARG A 99 13.36 12.08 9.71
CA ARG A 99 13.56 13.34 10.43
C ARG A 99 13.89 14.49 9.50
N ALA A 100 14.75 14.27 8.50
CA ALA A 100 15.05 15.30 7.51
C ALA A 100 13.80 15.77 6.75
N ALA A 101 12.86 14.86 6.43
CA ALA A 101 11.61 15.19 5.73
C ALA A 101 10.49 15.74 6.63
N GLN A 102 10.62 15.69 7.96
CA GLN A 102 9.55 16.07 8.89
C GLN A 102 9.10 17.53 8.75
N HIS A 103 9.99 18.45 8.39
CA HIS A 103 9.62 19.86 8.22
C HIS A 103 8.69 20.10 7.02
N LEU A 104 8.71 19.22 6.02
CA LEU A 104 7.84 19.30 4.84
C LEU A 104 6.51 18.58 5.06
N LEU A 105 6.56 17.40 5.69
CA LEU A 105 5.42 16.48 5.81
C LEU A 105 4.80 16.46 7.23
N GLY A 106 5.33 17.26 8.14
CA GLY A 106 4.78 17.47 9.47
C GLY A 106 3.61 18.44 9.45
N PHE A 107 2.92 18.55 10.57
CA PHE A 107 1.70 19.36 10.70
C PHE A 107 1.89 20.79 10.21
N GLU A 108 2.93 21.48 10.66
CA GLU A 108 3.19 22.88 10.29
C GLU A 108 3.52 23.05 8.80
N GLY A 109 4.35 22.17 8.24
CA GLY A 109 4.72 22.21 6.82
C GLY A 109 3.51 21.97 5.92
N VAL A 110 2.68 20.98 6.26
CA VAL A 110 1.43 20.70 5.54
C VAL A 110 0.44 21.86 5.69
N ALA A 111 0.27 22.40 6.90
CA ALA A 111 -0.63 23.52 7.14
C ALA A 111 -0.21 24.77 6.34
N ALA A 112 1.08 25.08 6.30
CA ALA A 112 1.62 26.19 5.51
C ALA A 112 1.39 25.98 4.00
N ALA A 113 1.66 24.78 3.49
CA ALA A 113 1.42 24.44 2.09
C ALA A 113 -0.07 24.57 1.72
N VAL A 114 -0.95 24.03 2.58
CA VAL A 114 -2.41 24.14 2.39
C VAL A 114 -2.83 25.60 2.42
N ALA A 115 -2.43 26.39 3.42
CA ALA A 115 -2.83 27.79 3.52
C ALA A 115 -2.33 28.65 2.34
N GLY A 116 -1.11 28.39 1.85
CA GLY A 116 -0.48 29.19 0.81
C GLY A 116 -0.90 28.84 -0.62
N LEU A 117 -1.14 27.56 -0.91
CA LEU A 117 -1.38 27.08 -2.28
C LEU A 117 -2.82 26.63 -2.51
N ALA A 118 -3.42 25.97 -1.52
CA ALA A 118 -4.67 25.26 -1.72
C ALA A 118 -5.86 26.18 -2.02
N PRO A 119 -6.09 27.33 -1.34
CA PRO A 119 -7.23 28.20 -1.65
C PRO A 119 -7.24 28.71 -3.09
N GLY A 120 -6.07 29.05 -3.65
CA GLY A 120 -5.96 29.53 -5.03
C GLY A 120 -6.25 28.42 -6.04
N ILE A 121 -5.64 27.24 -5.85
CA ILE A 121 -5.81 26.10 -6.75
C ILE A 121 -7.23 25.54 -6.63
N ILE A 122 -7.69 25.23 -5.42
CA ILE A 122 -9.04 24.70 -5.17
C ILE A 122 -10.09 25.70 -5.65
N GLY A 123 -9.92 26.99 -5.33
CA GLY A 123 -10.82 28.04 -5.78
C GLY A 123 -10.91 28.09 -7.31
N ALA A 124 -9.77 28.12 -8.00
CA ALA A 124 -9.73 28.12 -9.46
C ALA A 124 -10.36 26.86 -10.06
N THR A 125 -10.04 25.67 -9.54
CA THR A 125 -10.60 24.40 -10.00
C THR A 125 -12.11 24.36 -9.81
N ILE A 126 -12.63 24.71 -8.63
CA ILE A 126 -14.08 24.72 -8.35
C ILE A 126 -14.79 25.79 -9.17
N SER A 127 -14.25 27.01 -9.26
CA SER A 127 -14.83 28.09 -10.06
C SER A 127 -14.83 27.78 -11.56
N GLY A 128 -13.93 26.94 -12.04
CA GLY A 128 -13.93 26.41 -13.41
C GLY A 128 -15.01 25.36 -13.68
N LEU A 129 -15.64 24.81 -12.63
CA LEU A 129 -16.71 23.83 -12.81
C LEU A 129 -18.02 24.50 -13.25
N PRO A 130 -18.74 23.87 -14.17
CA PRO A 130 -20.01 24.38 -14.64
C PRO A 130 -21.11 24.29 -13.57
N ALA A 131 -21.77 25.41 -13.31
CA ALA A 131 -22.84 25.49 -12.31
C ALA A 131 -24.11 24.74 -12.77
N GLY A 132 -24.78 24.06 -11.82
CA GLY A 132 -26.10 23.47 -12.02
C GLY A 132 -26.16 22.24 -12.91
N ARG A 133 -25.02 21.66 -13.31
CA ARG A 133 -24.97 20.42 -14.08
C ARG A 133 -24.05 19.37 -13.43
N PRO A 134 -24.38 18.07 -13.54
CA PRO A 134 -23.47 17.01 -13.12
C PRO A 134 -22.15 17.07 -13.90
N VAL A 135 -21.06 16.75 -13.22
CA VAL A 135 -19.72 16.58 -13.80
C VAL A 135 -19.14 15.24 -13.40
N ASP A 136 -18.28 14.67 -14.25
CA ASP A 136 -17.39 13.59 -13.84
C ASP A 136 -16.30 14.20 -12.96
N ALA A 137 -16.38 13.95 -11.65
CA ALA A 137 -15.45 14.51 -10.68
C ALA A 137 -14.01 14.03 -10.89
N VAL A 138 -13.80 12.81 -11.39
CA VAL A 138 -12.44 12.30 -11.63
C VAL A 138 -11.84 13.03 -12.82
N ALA A 139 -12.55 13.09 -13.95
CA ALA A 139 -12.07 13.82 -15.12
C ALA A 139 -11.89 15.32 -14.84
N ALA A 140 -12.71 15.91 -13.97
CA ALA A 140 -12.69 17.35 -13.72
C ALA A 140 -11.71 17.80 -12.61
N LEU A 141 -11.28 16.89 -11.72
CA LEU A 141 -10.47 17.24 -10.53
C LEU A 141 -9.11 16.52 -10.45
N ALA A 142 -8.90 15.44 -11.20
CA ALA A 142 -7.70 14.59 -11.07
C ALA A 142 -6.66 14.77 -12.19
N GLU A 143 -6.78 15.82 -13.02
CA GLU A 143 -5.71 16.28 -13.93
C GLU A 143 -4.63 17.07 -13.17
#